data_AF-A0A2D9D8Z8-F1
#
_entry.id   AF-A0A2D9D8Z8-F1
#
_cell.length_a   1.000
_cell.length_b   1.000
_cell.length_c   1.000
_cell.angle_alpha   90.00
_cell.angle_beta   90.00
_cell.angle_gamma   90.00
#
_symmetry.space_group_name_H-M   'P 1'
#
loop_
_entity.id
_entity.type
_entity.pdbx_description
1 polymer ?
#
loop_
_entity_poly.entity_id
_entity_poly.type
_entity_poly.pdbx_seq_one_letter_code
_entity_poly.pdbx_strand_id
1 'polypeptide(L)'
;LNLIINNTSSSNTNISACDSYDWNGNTYTSSGTYTWTGTNADGCDSLANLDLTINSSSSVTDLVAACDSFAWIDGNTYFSSNNTATHILTNSTGCDSLVTLDLTITNINAAVVVVDDSTLQAQSFAAGTMYQWVDCNDNFAPIAGEINPTFTTQNPGYYAVEVTLNNCSLLSDCFTITIETAIDILDSYYGIQLFPNPTKNDLTLSLDGIDVVDIVVLDVQGKVLCQSVMFDQERINLSSYVAGTYFVKIITPAGTKKIRITKH
;
A
#
# COMPACT_ATOMS: atom_id res chain seq x y z
N LEU A 1 -85.04 -20.72 -33.16
CA LEU A 1 -83.59 -20.99 -33.13
C LEU A 1 -82.91 -19.70 -32.68
N ASN A 2 -82.40 -19.64 -31.45
CA ASN A 2 -81.55 -18.52 -31.03
C ASN A 2 -80.12 -18.85 -31.45
N LEU A 3 -79.58 -18.06 -32.38
CA LEU A 3 -78.20 -18.17 -32.84
C LEU A 3 -77.34 -17.20 -32.03
N ILE A 4 -76.46 -17.73 -31.19
CA ILE A 4 -75.40 -16.94 -30.57
C ILE A 4 -74.20 -17.03 -31.50
N ILE A 5 -73.77 -15.90 -32.08
CA ILE A 5 -72.57 -15.80 -32.89
C ILE A 5 -71.45 -15.32 -31.98
N ASN A 6 -70.56 -16.23 -31.58
CA ASN A 6 -69.31 -15.87 -30.94
C ASN A 6 -68.33 -15.42 -32.03
N ASN A 7 -67.70 -14.26 -31.85
CA ASN A 7 -66.81 -13.66 -32.85
C ASN A 7 -65.34 -13.98 -32.54
N THR A 8 -64.55 -14.08 -33.60
CA THR A 8 -63.09 -14.11 -33.49
C THR A 8 -62.59 -12.75 -32.95
N SER A 9 -61.49 -12.76 -32.20
CA SER A 9 -60.89 -11.54 -31.64
C SER A 9 -59.43 -11.39 -32.05
N SER A 10 -58.95 -10.15 -32.15
CA SER A 10 -57.55 -9.83 -32.40
C SER A 10 -56.99 -8.91 -31.32
N SER A 11 -55.82 -9.23 -30.75
CA SER A 11 -55.12 -8.38 -29.78
C SER A 11 -53.70 -8.05 -30.23
N ASN A 12 -53.19 -6.86 -29.88
CA ASN A 12 -51.82 -6.45 -30.14
C ASN A 12 -51.11 -6.10 -28.82
N THR A 13 -49.91 -6.63 -28.62
CA THR A 13 -49.07 -6.37 -27.43
C THR A 13 -47.70 -5.91 -27.90
N ASN A 14 -47.19 -4.81 -27.33
CA ASN A 14 -45.83 -4.32 -27.58
C ASN A 14 -45.00 -4.54 -26.32
N ILE A 15 -43.89 -5.30 -26.44
CA ILE A 15 -43.02 -5.65 -25.31
C ILE A 15 -41.57 -5.37 -25.65
N SER A 16 -40.83 -4.83 -24.69
CA SER A 16 -39.38 -4.81 -24.70
C SER A 16 -38.88 -5.66 -23.53
N ALA A 17 -37.96 -6.59 -23.80
CA ALA A 17 -37.41 -7.52 -22.82
C ALA A 17 -35.90 -7.72 -23.04
N CYS A 18 -35.22 -8.23 -22.01
CA CYS A 18 -33.80 -8.53 -22.05
C CYS A 18 -33.58 -10.02 -22.29
N ASP A 19 -32.73 -10.35 -23.27
CA ASP A 19 -32.27 -11.67 -23.71
C ASP A 19 -33.34 -12.64 -24.21
N SER A 20 -34.47 -12.75 -23.51
CA SER A 20 -35.59 -13.59 -23.91
C SER A 20 -36.94 -13.09 -23.40
N TYR A 21 -38.01 -13.54 -24.03
CA TYR A 21 -39.38 -13.31 -23.58
C TYR A 21 -40.23 -14.55 -23.85
N ASP A 22 -40.91 -15.03 -22.80
CA ASP A 22 -41.86 -16.14 -22.91
C ASP A 22 -43.25 -15.62 -23.28
N TRP A 23 -43.79 -16.12 -24.38
CA TRP A 23 -45.12 -15.75 -24.83
C TRP A 23 -45.84 -16.96 -25.44
N ASN A 24 -47.03 -17.25 -24.91
CA ASN A 24 -47.89 -18.36 -25.32
C ASN A 24 -47.18 -19.73 -25.41
N GLY A 25 -46.29 -20.01 -24.45
CA GLY A 25 -45.57 -21.29 -24.35
C GLY A 25 -44.34 -21.40 -25.25
N ASN A 26 -43.96 -20.35 -25.98
CA ASN A 26 -42.71 -20.26 -26.72
C ASN A 26 -41.77 -19.21 -26.10
N THR A 27 -40.48 -19.50 -26.08
CA THR A 27 -39.43 -18.56 -25.68
C THR A 27 -38.83 -17.90 -26.91
N TYR A 28 -38.88 -16.57 -26.97
CA TYR A 28 -38.33 -15.77 -28.06
C TYR A 28 -37.04 -15.09 -27.63
N THR A 29 -35.98 -15.23 -28.42
CA THR A 29 -34.64 -14.63 -28.17
C THR A 29 -34.24 -13.61 -29.25
N SER A 30 -35.18 -13.22 -30.10
CA SER A 30 -34.95 -12.26 -31.18
C SER A 30 -36.13 -11.29 -31.28
N SER A 31 -35.84 -10.06 -31.68
CA SER A 31 -36.87 -9.06 -31.96
C SER A 31 -37.68 -9.44 -33.19
N GLY A 32 -38.96 -9.07 -33.21
CA GLY A 32 -39.83 -9.27 -34.35
C GLY A 32 -41.31 -9.25 -34.00
N THR A 33 -42.14 -9.45 -35.03
CA THR A 33 -43.58 -9.58 -34.87
C THR A 33 -43.96 -11.06 -34.88
N TYR A 34 -44.59 -11.53 -33.82
CA TYR A 34 -45.03 -12.90 -33.64
C TYR A 34 -46.55 -12.96 -33.60
N THR A 35 -47.11 -14.02 -34.18
CA THR A 35 -48.55 -14.25 -34.17
C THR A 35 -48.84 -15.61 -33.55
N TRP A 36 -49.88 -15.64 -32.72
CA TRP A 36 -50.37 -16.85 -32.09
C TRP A 36 -51.86 -16.99 -32.38
N THR A 37 -52.26 -18.18 -32.80
CA THR A 37 -53.66 -18.53 -33.02
C THR A 37 -54.10 -19.54 -31.98
N GLY A 38 -55.21 -19.26 -31.32
CA GLY A 38 -55.83 -20.20 -30.40
C GLY A 38 -57.26 -19.82 -30.08
N THR A 39 -57.89 -20.59 -29.21
CA THR A 39 -59.31 -20.44 -28.92
C THR A 39 -59.53 -19.43 -27.79
N ASN A 40 -60.39 -18.43 -28.00
CA ASN A 40 -60.76 -17.49 -26.95
C ASN A 40 -61.67 -18.15 -25.90
N ALA A 41 -61.99 -17.41 -24.83
CA ALA A 41 -62.86 -17.90 -23.75
C ALA A 41 -64.26 -18.36 -24.22
N ASP A 42 -64.70 -17.87 -25.39
CA ASP A 42 -65.98 -18.18 -26.02
C ASP A 42 -65.90 -19.35 -27.02
N GLY A 43 -64.74 -20.00 -27.15
CA GLY A 43 -64.54 -21.16 -28.01
C GLY A 43 -64.32 -20.85 -29.49
N CYS A 44 -64.04 -19.59 -29.86
CA CYS A 44 -63.73 -19.18 -31.23
C CYS A 44 -62.24 -19.00 -31.48
N ASP A 45 -61.80 -19.37 -32.69
CA ASP A 45 -60.44 -19.10 -33.16
C ASP A 45 -60.14 -17.59 -33.10
N SER A 46 -59.06 -17.21 -32.45
CA SER A 46 -58.65 -15.82 -32.22
C SER A 46 -57.15 -15.66 -32.48
N LEU A 47 -56.75 -14.43 -32.80
CA LEU A 47 -55.38 -14.07 -33.15
C LEU A 47 -54.80 -13.13 -32.09
N ALA A 48 -53.62 -13.47 -31.56
CA ALA A 48 -52.82 -12.54 -30.77
C ALA A 48 -51.57 -12.17 -31.57
N ASN A 49 -51.23 -10.88 -31.61
CA ASN A 49 -50.01 -10.36 -32.21
C ASN A 49 -49.12 -9.77 -31.11
N LEU A 50 -47.83 -10.08 -31.17
CA LEU A 50 -46.78 -9.56 -30.31
C LEU A 50 -45.76 -8.82 -31.18
N ASP A 51 -45.52 -7.54 -30.90
CA ASP A 51 -44.35 -6.81 -31.38
C ASP A 51 -43.29 -6.81 -30.26
N LEU A 52 -42.22 -7.56 -30.47
CA LEU A 52 -41.20 -7.83 -29.46
C LEU A 52 -39.88 -7.17 -29.83
N THR A 53 -39.34 -6.38 -28.91
CA THR A 53 -37.96 -5.89 -28.96
C THR A 53 -37.12 -6.61 -27.89
N ILE A 54 -36.22 -7.49 -28.32
CA ILE A 54 -35.21 -8.11 -27.47
C ILE A 54 -33.95 -7.25 -27.48
N ASN A 55 -33.60 -6.74 -26.29
CA ASN A 55 -32.31 -6.12 -26.02
C ASN A 55 -31.36 -7.17 -25.43
N SER A 56 -30.06 -7.08 -25.71
CA SER A 56 -29.08 -8.04 -25.20
C SER A 56 -28.38 -7.50 -23.95
N SER A 57 -28.18 -8.40 -22.97
CA SER A 57 -27.15 -8.22 -21.95
C SER A 57 -25.77 -8.19 -22.59
N SER A 58 -24.79 -7.62 -21.89
CA SER A 58 -23.39 -7.62 -22.32
C SER A 58 -22.45 -8.00 -21.18
N SER A 59 -21.26 -8.47 -21.54
CA SER A 59 -20.18 -8.72 -20.59
C SER A 59 -18.94 -7.91 -20.96
N VAL A 60 -18.29 -7.31 -19.97
CA VAL A 60 -17.04 -6.55 -20.16
C VAL A 60 -16.03 -6.90 -19.08
N THR A 61 -14.75 -6.85 -19.43
CA THR A 61 -13.65 -6.98 -18.48
C THR A 61 -13.10 -5.60 -18.14
N ASP A 62 -13.02 -5.31 -16.84
CA ASP A 62 -12.37 -4.11 -16.30
C ASP A 62 -10.92 -4.46 -15.93
N LEU A 63 -9.95 -4.01 -16.74
CA LEU A 63 -8.54 -4.29 -16.52
C LEU A 63 -7.90 -3.18 -15.69
N VAL A 64 -7.45 -3.52 -14.48
CA VAL A 64 -6.91 -2.56 -13.52
C VAL A 64 -5.56 -3.02 -12.97
N ALA A 65 -4.60 -2.10 -12.90
CA ALA A 65 -3.36 -2.28 -12.16
C ALA A 65 -3.29 -1.24 -11.04
N ALA A 66 -3.01 -1.68 -9.80
CA ALA A 66 -2.99 -0.83 -8.62
C ALA A 66 -1.86 -1.20 -7.65
N CYS A 67 -1.52 -0.26 -6.76
CA CYS A 67 -0.53 -0.41 -5.71
C CYS A 67 -1.24 -0.65 -4.38
N ASP A 68 -0.82 -1.69 -3.63
CA ASP A 68 -1.28 -2.09 -2.29
C ASP A 68 -2.77 -2.49 -2.18
N SER A 69 -3.68 -1.63 -2.62
CA SER A 69 -5.11 -1.90 -2.58
C SER A 69 -5.90 -1.19 -3.69
N PHE A 70 -7.10 -1.71 -3.97
CA PHE A 70 -8.03 -1.12 -4.93
C PHE A 70 -9.47 -1.27 -4.46
N ALA A 71 -10.20 -0.17 -4.37
CA ALA A 71 -11.64 -0.17 -4.13
C ALA A 71 -12.39 -0.24 -5.47
N TRP A 72 -13.27 -1.23 -5.62
CA TRP A 72 -13.96 -1.49 -6.87
C TRP A 72 -15.46 -1.12 -6.82
N ILE A 73 -16.13 -1.20 -7.97
CA ILE A 73 -17.53 -0.80 -8.15
C ILE A 73 -18.52 -1.64 -7.35
N ASP A 74 -18.11 -2.82 -6.87
CA ASP A 74 -18.92 -3.67 -5.99
C ASP A 74 -18.91 -3.21 -4.52
N GLY A 75 -18.16 -2.16 -4.20
CA GLY A 75 -18.01 -1.60 -2.86
C GLY A 75 -16.97 -2.30 -1.98
N ASN A 76 -16.30 -3.34 -2.49
CA ASN A 76 -15.23 -4.02 -1.77
C ASN A 76 -13.86 -3.36 -2.04
N THR A 77 -12.95 -3.51 -1.08
CA THR A 77 -11.53 -3.17 -1.24
C THR A 77 -10.71 -4.44 -1.33
N TYR A 78 -9.94 -4.56 -2.40
CA TYR A 78 -9.05 -5.68 -2.68
C TYR A 78 -7.63 -5.32 -2.24
N PHE A 79 -6.95 -6.26 -1.60
CA PHE A 79 -5.54 -6.17 -1.18
C PHE A 79 -4.65 -7.19 -1.90
N SER A 80 -5.23 -7.93 -2.86
CA SER A 80 -4.55 -8.90 -3.71
C SER A 80 -5.19 -8.92 -5.10
N SER A 81 -4.43 -9.31 -6.12
CA SER A 81 -4.93 -9.50 -7.48
C SER A 81 -6.20 -10.37 -7.51
N ASN A 82 -7.12 -10.06 -8.42
CA ASN A 82 -8.42 -10.72 -8.52
C ASN A 82 -8.91 -10.72 -9.96
N ASN A 83 -9.31 -11.89 -10.47
CA ASN A 83 -9.83 -12.06 -11.83
C ASN A 83 -11.21 -12.74 -11.87
N THR A 84 -11.94 -12.75 -10.74
CA THR A 84 -13.21 -13.46 -10.57
C THR A 84 -14.33 -12.60 -10.02
N ALA A 85 -14.01 -11.45 -9.43
CA ALA A 85 -15.01 -10.52 -8.93
C ALA A 85 -15.88 -10.02 -10.09
N THR A 86 -17.19 -10.01 -9.86
CA THR A 86 -18.17 -9.54 -10.85
C THR A 86 -19.15 -8.56 -10.24
N HIS A 87 -19.66 -7.66 -11.08
CA HIS A 87 -20.71 -6.71 -10.70
C HIS A 87 -21.69 -6.54 -11.86
N ILE A 88 -22.98 -6.36 -11.52
CA ILE A 88 -24.03 -6.16 -12.52
C ILE A 88 -24.33 -4.67 -12.63
N LEU A 89 -24.26 -4.14 -13.85
CA LEU A 89 -24.66 -2.78 -14.18
C LEU A 89 -25.70 -2.80 -15.27
N THR A 90 -26.69 -1.91 -15.22
CA THR A 90 -27.62 -1.74 -16.32
C THR A 90 -26.94 -1.01 -17.48
N ASN A 91 -26.97 -1.60 -18.67
CA ASN A 91 -26.41 -1.00 -19.88
C ASN A 91 -27.32 0.09 -20.46
N SER A 92 -26.87 0.73 -21.55
CA SER A 92 -27.60 1.82 -22.20
C SER A 92 -28.97 1.42 -22.79
N THR A 93 -29.22 0.13 -23.00
CA THR A 93 -30.51 -0.40 -23.48
C THR A 93 -31.42 -0.87 -22.35
N GLY A 94 -31.02 -0.69 -21.09
CA GLY A 94 -31.82 -1.04 -19.91
C GLY A 94 -31.70 -2.49 -19.46
N CYS A 95 -30.78 -3.26 -20.04
CA CYS A 95 -30.53 -4.64 -19.64
C CYS A 95 -29.34 -4.77 -18.70
N ASP A 96 -29.38 -5.76 -17.84
CA ASP A 96 -28.29 -6.08 -16.93
C ASP A 96 -27.06 -6.58 -17.72
N SER A 97 -25.90 -6.05 -17.38
CA SER A 97 -24.61 -6.39 -17.98
C SER A 97 -23.61 -6.76 -16.89
N LEU A 98 -22.81 -7.79 -17.16
CA LEU A 98 -21.82 -8.32 -16.23
C LEU A 98 -20.46 -7.64 -16.46
N VAL A 99 -19.95 -6.97 -15.44
CA VAL A 99 -18.56 -6.50 -15.42
C VAL A 99 -17.74 -7.51 -14.63
N THR A 100 -16.65 -8.00 -15.21
CA THR A 100 -15.66 -8.86 -14.53
C THR A 100 -14.39 -8.06 -14.29
N LEU A 101 -13.90 -8.06 -13.05
CA LEU A 101 -12.62 -7.44 -12.71
C LEU A 101 -11.46 -8.33 -13.15
N ASP A 102 -10.46 -7.74 -13.80
CA ASP A 102 -9.12 -8.31 -13.96
C ASP A 102 -8.11 -7.34 -13.32
N LEU A 103 -7.90 -7.53 -12.01
CA LEU A 103 -7.08 -6.70 -11.15
C LEU A 103 -5.72 -7.34 -10.91
N THR A 104 -4.67 -6.57 -11.18
CA THR A 104 -3.30 -6.87 -10.73
C THR A 104 -2.90 -5.89 -9.61
N ILE A 105 -2.70 -6.39 -8.39
CA ILE A 105 -2.12 -5.62 -7.29
C ILE A 105 -0.62 -5.87 -7.20
N THR A 106 0.16 -4.79 -7.21
CA THR A 106 1.59 -4.82 -6.88
C THR A 106 1.79 -4.34 -5.46
N ASN A 107 2.40 -5.19 -4.62
CA ASN A 107 2.80 -4.84 -3.27
C ASN A 107 4.31 -4.56 -3.26
N ILE A 108 4.73 -3.47 -2.61
CA ILE A 108 6.15 -3.10 -2.50
C ILE A 108 6.61 -3.21 -1.05
N ASN A 109 7.82 -3.74 -0.89
CA ASN A 109 8.52 -3.74 0.39
C ASN A 109 9.72 -2.78 0.32
N ALA A 110 9.59 -1.59 0.87
CA ALA A 110 10.70 -0.64 0.98
C ALA A 110 11.48 -0.77 2.31
N ALA A 111 11.31 -1.86 3.06
CA ALA A 111 12.09 -2.06 4.28
C ALA A 111 13.59 -2.13 3.98
N VAL A 112 14.40 -1.55 4.87
CA VAL A 112 15.86 -1.57 4.81
C VAL A 112 16.41 -2.20 6.08
N VAL A 113 17.51 -2.93 5.94
CA VAL A 113 18.31 -3.45 7.04
C VAL A 113 19.68 -2.77 7.02
N VAL A 114 20.15 -2.37 8.20
CA VAL A 114 21.52 -1.93 8.42
C VAL A 114 22.39 -3.18 8.54
N VAL A 115 23.24 -3.42 7.54
CA VAL A 115 24.10 -4.62 7.48
C VAL A 115 25.34 -4.43 8.35
N ASP A 116 25.92 -3.24 8.30
CA ASP A 116 27.07 -2.81 9.10
C ASP A 116 27.06 -1.28 9.24
N ASP A 117 28.09 -0.71 9.87
CA ASP A 117 28.19 0.74 10.14
C ASP A 117 28.17 1.62 8.87
N SER A 118 28.39 1.05 7.68
CA SER A 118 28.49 1.76 6.40
C SER A 118 27.52 1.28 5.32
N THR A 119 26.84 0.16 5.53
CA THR A 119 26.06 -0.54 4.49
C THR A 119 24.60 -0.70 4.86
N LEU A 120 23.72 -0.23 3.96
CA LEU A 120 22.28 -0.44 3.99
C LEU A 120 21.87 -1.44 2.91
N GLN A 121 20.84 -2.24 3.18
CA GLN A 121 20.29 -3.20 2.23
C GLN A 121 18.76 -3.16 2.19
N ALA A 122 18.20 -2.83 1.02
CA ALA A 122 16.79 -2.94 0.73
C ALA A 122 16.33 -4.41 0.77
N GLN A 123 15.12 -4.66 1.26
CA GLN A 123 14.56 -6.00 1.46
C GLN A 123 13.56 -6.42 0.37
N SER A 124 13.32 -5.58 -0.64
CA SER A 124 12.66 -6.04 -1.86
C SER A 124 13.65 -6.84 -2.70
N PHE A 125 13.23 -8.01 -3.18
CA PHE A 125 14.05 -8.85 -4.08
C PHE A 125 13.22 -9.40 -5.25
N ALA A 126 12.01 -8.88 -5.47
CA ALA A 126 11.16 -9.32 -6.56
C ALA A 126 11.83 -8.99 -7.91
N ALA A 127 11.73 -9.90 -8.88
CA ALA A 127 12.29 -9.68 -10.21
C ALA A 127 11.67 -8.43 -10.86
N GLY A 128 12.50 -7.57 -11.46
CA GLY A 128 12.07 -6.30 -12.04
C GLY A 128 11.99 -5.14 -11.04
N THR A 129 12.31 -5.34 -9.76
CA THR A 129 12.46 -4.25 -8.78
C THR A 129 13.62 -3.34 -9.18
N MET A 130 13.38 -2.04 -9.15
CA MET A 130 14.39 -0.99 -9.32
C MET A 130 14.59 -0.26 -7.99
N TYR A 131 15.80 0.24 -7.76
CA TYR A 131 16.19 0.97 -6.56
C TYR A 131 16.77 2.32 -6.95
N GLN A 132 16.57 3.32 -6.11
CA GLN A 132 17.30 4.58 -6.14
C GLN A 132 17.53 5.03 -4.70
N TRP A 133 18.79 5.05 -4.26
CA TRP A 133 19.13 5.61 -2.96
C TRP A 133 19.09 7.12 -2.99
N VAL A 134 18.63 7.72 -1.89
CA VAL A 134 18.45 9.16 -1.74
C VAL A 134 19.08 9.64 -0.44
N ASP A 135 19.56 10.89 -0.44
CA ASP A 135 20.09 11.56 0.74
C ASP A 135 18.96 12.33 1.45
N CYS A 136 18.56 11.86 2.64
CA CYS A 136 17.50 12.51 3.41
C CYS A 136 17.92 13.90 3.93
N ASN A 137 19.22 14.16 4.07
CA ASN A 137 19.73 15.45 4.53
C ASN A 137 19.60 16.52 3.44
N ASP A 138 19.54 16.11 2.17
CA ASP A 138 19.42 16.98 1.00
C ASP A 138 18.04 16.84 0.33
N ASN A 139 16.98 16.91 1.13
CA ASN A 139 15.58 16.86 0.66
C ASN A 139 15.30 15.64 -0.26
N PHE A 140 15.81 14.48 0.12
CA PHE A 140 15.69 13.22 -0.65
C PHE A 140 16.27 13.32 -2.06
N ALA A 141 17.34 14.09 -2.26
CA ALA A 141 18.05 14.15 -3.53
C ALA A 141 18.59 12.75 -3.91
N PRO A 142 18.42 12.31 -5.17
CA PRO A 142 18.90 11.01 -5.63
C PRO A 142 20.43 10.98 -5.66
N ILE A 143 21.00 9.92 -5.10
CA ILE A 143 22.44 9.66 -5.12
C ILE A 143 22.78 8.99 -6.45
N ALA A 144 23.53 9.70 -7.29
CA ALA A 144 23.77 9.30 -8.68
C ALA A 144 24.49 7.94 -8.76
N GLY A 145 23.88 6.99 -9.47
CA GLY A 145 24.46 5.65 -9.70
C GLY A 145 24.16 4.62 -8.60
N GLU A 146 23.57 5.04 -7.48
CA GLU A 146 23.21 4.15 -6.38
C GLU A 146 21.84 3.51 -6.64
N ILE A 147 21.83 2.55 -7.57
CA ILE A 147 20.64 1.85 -8.07
C ILE A 147 20.62 0.35 -7.71
N ASN A 148 21.54 -0.07 -6.85
CA ASN A 148 21.65 -1.44 -6.37
C ASN A 148 20.80 -1.65 -5.11
N PRO A 149 20.40 -2.89 -4.78
CA PRO A 149 19.69 -3.20 -3.54
C PRO A 149 20.52 -2.91 -2.29
N THR A 150 21.84 -2.75 -2.43
CA THR A 150 22.76 -2.37 -1.35
C THR A 150 23.36 -1.01 -1.63
N PHE A 151 23.52 -0.20 -0.59
CA PHE A 151 24.22 1.08 -0.62
C PHE A 151 25.27 1.10 0.47
N THR A 152 26.50 1.45 0.09
CA THR A 152 27.62 1.59 1.02
C THR A 152 28.21 2.97 0.87
N THR A 153 28.37 3.69 1.98
CA THR A 153 28.92 5.05 1.99
C THR A 153 29.88 5.26 3.16
N GLN A 154 30.83 6.16 2.94
CA GLN A 154 31.76 6.67 3.97
C GLN A 154 31.45 8.12 4.35
N ASN A 155 30.27 8.61 3.97
CA ASN A 155 29.76 9.87 4.46
C ASN A 155 28.70 9.56 5.52
N PRO A 156 28.84 10.05 6.76
CA PRO A 156 27.79 9.90 7.75
C PRO A 156 26.59 10.75 7.33
N GLY A 157 25.38 10.28 7.62
CA GLY A 157 24.14 10.92 7.16
C GLY A 157 22.93 10.02 7.28
N TYR A 158 21.78 10.52 6.82
CA TYR A 158 20.53 9.77 6.74
C TYR A 158 20.21 9.45 5.29
N TYR A 159 19.92 8.18 5.03
CA TYR A 159 19.73 7.66 3.68
C TYR A 159 18.46 6.82 3.61
N ALA A 160 17.73 6.95 2.51
CA ALA A 160 16.55 6.14 2.21
C ALA A 160 16.68 5.53 0.82
N VAL A 161 15.84 4.55 0.51
CA VAL A 161 15.75 3.95 -0.83
C VAL A 161 14.34 4.09 -1.36
N GLU A 162 14.20 4.61 -2.57
CA GLU A 162 12.98 4.48 -3.35
C GLU A 162 13.00 3.13 -4.06
N VAL A 163 12.00 2.30 -3.78
CA VAL A 163 11.82 0.99 -4.40
C VAL A 163 10.67 1.08 -5.39
N THR A 164 10.92 0.73 -6.65
CA THR A 164 9.92 0.77 -7.72
C THR A 164 9.71 -0.62 -8.34
N LEU A 165 8.44 -1.02 -8.48
CA LEU A 165 8.03 -2.28 -9.12
C LEU A 165 6.70 -2.08 -9.84
N ASN A 166 6.60 -2.46 -11.12
CA ASN A 166 5.38 -2.36 -11.94
C ASN A 166 4.66 -0.99 -11.84
N ASN A 167 5.41 0.11 -11.91
CA ASN A 167 4.96 1.51 -11.76
C ASN A 167 4.44 1.92 -10.37
N CYS A 168 4.51 1.03 -9.38
CA CYS A 168 4.36 1.40 -7.99
C CYS A 168 5.73 1.83 -7.45
N SER A 169 5.76 2.88 -6.63
CA SER A 169 6.98 3.37 -5.99
C SER A 169 6.71 3.61 -4.51
N LEU A 170 7.63 3.18 -3.65
CA LEU A 170 7.56 3.40 -2.22
C LEU A 170 8.94 3.83 -1.71
N LEU A 171 8.95 4.93 -0.96
CA LEU A 171 10.15 5.42 -0.29
C LEU A 171 10.24 4.80 1.11
N SER A 172 11.42 4.29 1.47
CA SER A 172 11.68 3.80 2.82
C SER A 172 11.72 4.95 3.84
N ASP A 173 11.68 4.60 5.13
CA ASP A 173 12.13 5.53 6.18
C ASP A 173 13.61 5.91 5.97
N CYS A 174 14.06 6.97 6.66
CA CYS A 174 15.47 7.35 6.66
C CYS A 174 16.27 6.52 7.67
N PHE A 175 17.39 5.97 7.21
CA PHE A 175 18.31 5.15 8.01
C PHE A 175 19.64 5.88 8.18
N THR A 176 20.18 5.87 9.38
CA THR A 176 21.44 6.55 9.68
C THR A 176 22.63 5.67 9.32
N ILE A 177 23.54 6.20 8.51
CA ILE A 177 24.91 5.69 8.40
C ILE A 177 25.80 6.52 9.30
N THR A 178 26.58 5.83 10.12
CA THR A 178 27.42 6.48 11.13
C THR A 178 28.82 5.93 11.03
N ILE A 179 29.82 6.81 11.11
CA ILE A 179 31.21 6.38 11.12
C ILE A 179 31.75 6.58 12.52
N GLU A 180 32.45 5.57 13.04
CA GLU A 180 33.35 5.76 14.17
C GLU A 180 34.51 6.64 13.73
N THR A 181 34.31 7.96 13.82
CA THR A 181 35.40 8.91 13.67
C THR A 181 36.38 8.72 14.83
N ALA A 182 37.67 9.01 14.60
CA ALA A 182 38.60 9.19 15.70
C ALA A 182 38.01 10.18 16.72
N ILE A 183 38.15 9.84 18.01
CA ILE A 183 37.53 10.49 19.18
C ILE A 183 37.60 12.04 19.14
N ASP A 184 38.62 12.61 18.50
CA ASP A 184 38.92 14.05 18.48
C ASP A 184 38.05 14.88 17.51
N ILE A 185 37.49 14.30 16.44
CA ILE A 185 36.80 15.10 15.42
C ILE A 185 35.46 15.64 15.96
N LEU A 186 34.66 14.79 16.60
CA LEU A 186 33.35 15.20 17.15
C LEU A 186 33.46 16.22 18.28
N ASP A 187 34.54 16.17 19.08
CA ASP A 187 34.77 17.17 20.13
C ASP A 187 35.00 18.56 19.57
N SER A 188 35.67 18.66 18.41
CA SER A 188 35.89 19.93 17.74
C SER A 188 34.61 20.53 17.14
N TYR A 189 33.64 19.70 16.76
CA TYR A 189 32.38 20.14 16.13
C TYR A 189 31.28 20.46 17.13
N TYR A 190 31.13 19.65 18.18
CA TYR A 190 29.95 19.70 19.05
C TYR A 190 30.26 19.90 20.53
N GLY A 191 31.52 20.15 20.92
CA GLY A 191 31.86 20.48 22.31
C GLY A 191 31.34 19.46 23.34
N ILE A 192 31.40 18.17 23.02
CA ILE A 192 30.67 17.12 23.75
C ILE A 192 31.19 16.98 25.18
N GLN A 193 30.33 17.21 26.18
CA GLN A 193 30.65 17.03 27.60
C GLN A 193 29.65 16.12 28.30
N LEU A 194 30.15 15.15 29.06
CA LEU A 194 29.36 14.28 29.94
C LEU A 194 29.82 14.47 31.39
N PHE A 195 28.95 15.01 32.24
CA PHE A 195 29.29 15.32 33.62
C PHE A 195 28.10 15.10 34.59
N PRO A 196 28.35 14.74 35.86
CA PRO A 196 29.66 14.41 36.41
C PRO A 196 30.09 13.00 35.98
N ASN A 197 31.36 12.85 35.59
CA ASN A 197 31.97 11.54 35.40
C ASN A 197 33.20 11.45 36.31
N PRO A 198 33.18 10.66 37.40
CA PRO A 198 32.17 9.64 37.76
C PRO A 198 30.80 10.20 38.21
N THR A 199 29.73 9.40 38.06
CA THR A 199 28.36 9.70 38.51
C THR A 199 27.85 8.72 39.57
N LYS A 200 26.77 9.08 40.28
CA LYS A 200 25.97 8.15 41.11
C LYS A 200 24.72 7.68 40.37
N ASN A 201 23.91 8.63 39.91
CA ASN A 201 22.59 8.34 39.34
C ASN A 201 22.38 8.95 37.97
N ASP A 202 22.83 10.18 37.75
CA ASP A 202 22.50 10.91 36.53
C ASP A 202 23.75 11.49 35.88
N LEU A 203 23.82 11.43 34.55
CA LEU A 203 24.80 12.16 33.75
C LEU A 203 24.08 13.27 33.00
N THR A 204 24.72 14.43 32.92
CA THR A 204 24.30 15.52 32.05
C THR A 204 25.12 15.48 30.77
N LEU A 205 24.45 15.47 29.62
CA LEU A 205 25.05 15.62 28.29
C LEU A 205 24.87 17.07 27.85
N SER A 206 25.99 17.76 27.58
CA SER A 206 26.02 19.07 26.96
C SER A 206 26.62 18.95 25.56
N LEU A 207 25.97 19.55 24.58
CA LEU A 207 26.37 19.61 23.18
C LEU A 207 26.26 21.06 22.69
N ASP A 208 27.20 21.50 21.86
CA ASP A 208 27.16 22.79 21.20
C ASP A 208 26.55 22.63 19.78
N GLY A 209 25.46 23.36 19.51
CA GLY A 209 24.93 23.53 18.16
C GLY A 209 24.11 22.38 17.58
N ILE A 210 23.67 21.42 18.41
CA ILE A 210 22.75 20.36 17.99
C ILE A 210 21.78 19.99 19.13
N ASP A 211 20.48 19.94 18.80
CA ASP A 211 19.42 19.65 19.78
C ASP A 211 18.96 18.18 19.74
N VAL A 212 19.36 17.42 18.71
CA VAL A 212 18.88 16.04 18.48
C VAL A 212 20.06 15.12 18.18
N VAL A 213 20.27 14.14 19.06
CA VAL A 213 21.25 13.06 18.90
C VAL A 213 20.67 11.74 19.38
N ASP A 214 21.09 10.62 18.79
CA ASP A 214 20.80 9.32 19.38
C ASP A 214 21.84 9.02 20.47
N ILE A 215 21.36 8.55 21.62
CA ILE A 215 22.22 8.14 22.73
C ILE A 215 21.98 6.67 23.02
N VAL A 216 23.07 5.93 23.09
CA VAL A 216 23.08 4.52 23.48
C VAL A 216 23.98 4.32 24.70
N VAL A 217 23.43 3.75 25.77
CA VAL A 217 24.21 3.33 26.93
C VAL A 217 24.55 1.85 26.77
N LEU A 218 25.84 1.53 26.89
CA LEU A 218 26.42 0.21 26.68
C LEU A 218 27.12 -0.29 27.95
N ASP A 219 27.07 -1.60 28.21
CA ASP A 219 27.98 -2.22 29.19
C ASP A 219 29.41 -2.37 28.65
N VAL A 220 30.32 -2.92 29.45
CA VAL A 220 31.72 -3.12 29.05
C VAL A 220 31.90 -4.19 27.96
N GLN A 221 30.89 -5.03 27.72
CA GLN A 221 30.85 -6.00 26.62
C GLN A 221 30.21 -5.43 25.35
N GLY A 222 29.72 -4.17 25.38
CA GLY A 222 29.06 -3.52 24.25
C GLY A 222 27.58 -3.88 24.10
N LYS A 223 26.95 -4.51 25.09
CA LYS A 223 25.50 -4.76 25.08
C LYS A 223 24.75 -3.46 25.32
N VAL A 224 23.73 -3.21 24.50
CA VAL A 224 22.80 -2.07 24.66
C VAL A 224 21.98 -2.26 25.94
N LEU A 225 22.08 -1.26 26.84
CA LEU A 225 21.33 -1.17 28.09
C LEU A 225 20.17 -0.18 27.99
N CYS A 226 20.35 0.88 27.21
CA CYS A 226 19.36 1.92 26.94
C CYS A 226 19.66 2.56 25.58
N GLN A 227 18.62 2.89 24.82
CA GLN A 227 18.71 3.65 23.58
C GLN A 227 17.59 4.69 23.58
N SER A 228 17.93 5.92 23.23
CA SER A 228 16.95 6.97 22.98
C SER A 228 17.27 7.65 21.66
N VAL A 229 16.22 7.85 20.86
CA VAL A 229 16.31 8.36 19.48
C VAL A 229 16.09 9.89 19.43
N MET A 230 15.63 10.47 20.53
CA MET A 230 15.29 11.89 20.65
C MET A 230 15.56 12.33 22.09
N PHE A 231 16.81 12.64 22.43
CA PHE A 231 17.17 13.02 23.80
C PHE A 231 16.93 14.51 24.05
N ASP A 232 15.65 14.90 24.27
CA ASP A 232 15.24 16.26 24.71
C ASP A 232 15.56 16.53 26.20
N GLN A 233 16.10 15.54 26.90
CA GLN A 233 16.59 15.73 28.25
C GLN A 233 18.09 15.80 28.19
N GLU A 234 18.71 16.83 28.75
CA GLU A 234 20.16 16.84 28.96
C GLU A 234 20.62 15.73 29.93
N ARG A 235 19.75 14.81 30.40
CA ARG A 235 20.02 13.88 31.51
C ARG A 235 19.83 12.40 31.19
N ILE A 236 20.91 11.64 31.29
CA ILE A 236 20.92 10.18 31.23
C ILE A 236 20.77 9.63 32.65
N ASN A 237 19.62 9.03 32.95
CA ASN A 237 19.39 8.37 34.23
C ASN A 237 19.97 6.95 34.23
N LEU A 238 20.84 6.69 35.18
CA LEU A 238 21.49 5.42 35.43
C LEU A 238 21.09 4.81 36.76
N SER A 239 20.10 5.33 37.50
CA SER A 239 19.85 4.92 38.89
C SER A 239 19.51 3.44 39.04
N SER A 240 18.93 2.82 38.02
CA SER A 240 18.56 1.39 37.98
C SER A 240 19.75 0.45 37.71
N TYR A 241 20.90 0.95 37.27
CA TYR A 241 22.08 0.12 36.97
C TYR A 241 22.99 -0.04 38.20
N VAL A 242 23.81 -1.08 38.23
CA VAL A 242 24.77 -1.31 39.32
C VAL A 242 25.99 -0.38 39.23
N ALA A 243 26.76 -0.25 40.30
CA ALA A 243 28.06 0.44 40.23
C ALA A 243 28.99 -0.29 39.26
N GLY A 244 29.69 0.45 38.41
CA GLY A 244 30.51 -0.13 37.35
C GLY A 244 30.94 0.86 36.27
N THR A 245 31.63 0.32 35.27
CA THR A 245 32.03 1.06 34.07
C THR A 245 30.99 0.85 32.99
N TYR A 246 30.63 1.92 32.30
CA TYR A 246 29.72 1.90 31.15
C TYR A 246 30.29 2.76 30.03
N PHE A 247 29.69 2.66 28.85
CA PHE A 247 29.99 3.56 27.74
C PHE A 247 28.72 4.25 27.27
N VAL A 248 28.80 5.55 27.07
CA VAL A 248 27.76 6.34 26.40
C VAL A 248 28.22 6.55 24.95
N LYS A 249 27.50 5.97 23.99
CA LYS A 249 27.69 6.21 22.55
C LYS A 249 26.73 7.32 22.13
N ILE A 250 27.29 8.43 21.67
CA ILE A 250 26.57 9.59 21.14
C ILE A 250 26.67 9.49 19.62
N ILE A 251 25.53 9.58 18.96
CA ILE A 251 25.40 9.42 17.51
C ILE A 251 24.83 10.73 16.97
N THR A 252 25.57 11.32 16.04
CA THR A 252 25.22 12.58 15.40
C THR A 252 25.26 12.39 13.88
N PRO A 253 24.68 13.32 13.09
CA PRO A 253 24.80 13.28 11.64
C PRO A 253 26.25 13.34 11.15
N ALA A 254 27.20 13.90 11.93
CA ALA A 254 28.61 13.97 11.54
C ALA A 254 29.45 12.76 12.00
N GLY A 255 28.89 11.84 12.79
CA GLY A 255 29.60 10.64 13.27
C GLY A 255 29.20 10.19 14.68
N THR A 256 29.91 9.19 15.20
CA THR A 256 29.69 8.66 16.56
C THR A 256 30.88 8.83 17.48
N LYS A 257 30.61 9.12 18.76
CA LYS A 257 31.61 9.20 19.84
C LYS A 257 31.21 8.27 20.99
N LYS A 258 32.15 7.47 21.46
CA LYS A 258 31.96 6.61 22.64
C LYS A 258 32.75 7.15 23.83
N ILE A 259 32.06 7.48 24.91
CA ILE A 259 32.66 8.04 26.13
C ILE A 259 32.55 7.01 27.25
N ARG A 260 33.68 6.68 27.88
CA ARG A 260 33.71 5.83 29.07
C ARG A 260 33.23 6.62 30.29
N ILE A 261 32.27 6.07 31.02
CA ILE A 261 31.76 6.63 32.26
C ILE A 261 31.96 5.66 33.42
N THR A 262 32.05 6.19 34.64
CA THR A 262 32.10 5.40 35.86
C THR A 262 30.91 5.73 36.74
N LYS A 263 30.12 4.72 37.12
CA LYS A 263 29.05 4.81 38.11
C LYS A 263 29.54 4.26 39.45
N HIS A 264 29.35 5.03 40.51
CA HIS A 264 29.58 4.62 41.90
C HIS A 264 28.32 4.13 42.59
#